data_AF-A0A412W0R4-F1
#
_entry.id   AF-A0A412W0R4-F1
#
_cell.length_a   1.000
_cell.length_b   1.000
_cell.length_c   1.000
_cell.angle_alpha   90.00
_cell.angle_beta   90.00
_cell.angle_gamma   90.00
#
_symmetry.space_group_name_H-M   'P 1'
#
loop_
_entity.id
_entity.type
_entity.pdbx_description
1 polymer ?
#
loop_
_entity_poly.entity_id
_entity_poly.type
_entity_poly.pdbx_seq_one_letter_code
_entity_poly.pdbx_strand_id
1 'polypeptide(L)'
;MVEEKEDRFTLFKQGDERIFRQYYEKYYHALCLWVVRIIKEETRMHDIVQEAFIVLWNSRMIIESELHLKMFLYQVVRNRCFNYLKSKRVEEKYIQEYLQMEEEGGFEDTVLEEEVHRIVAQEIEKLPEEQRKVVYFHMEGKNNFEIAEIMQISVNTVKTHKARARKTLKNKLDNLFIITVLLGL
;
A
#
# COMPACT_ATOMS: atom_id res chain seq x y z
N MET A 1 12.59 -27.50 -35.46
CA MET A 1 11.45 -26.95 -34.71
C MET A 1 12.02 -26.44 -33.40
N VAL A 2 11.87 -25.15 -33.10
CA VAL A 2 12.21 -24.61 -31.78
C VAL A 2 10.89 -24.52 -31.04
N GLU A 3 10.75 -25.23 -29.93
CA GLU A 3 9.62 -25.04 -29.04
C GLU A 3 9.75 -23.64 -28.44
N GLU A 4 8.85 -22.73 -28.81
CA GLU A 4 8.68 -21.47 -28.11
C GLU A 4 8.21 -21.80 -26.69
N LYS A 5 9.14 -21.76 -25.73
CA LYS A 5 8.80 -21.84 -24.32
C LYS A 5 7.89 -20.67 -24.00
N GLU A 6 6.62 -20.94 -23.73
CA GLU A 6 5.68 -19.92 -23.27
C GLU A 6 6.27 -19.19 -22.06
N ASP A 7 6.28 -17.87 -22.15
CA ASP A 7 6.82 -17.04 -21.07
C ASP A 7 6.04 -17.30 -19.77
N ARG A 8 6.77 -17.34 -18.65
CA ARG A 8 6.21 -17.60 -17.31
C ARG A 8 5.06 -16.65 -17.02
N PHE A 9 5.19 -15.39 -17.41
CA PHE A 9 4.13 -14.41 -17.17
C PHE A 9 2.87 -14.70 -18.00
N THR A 10 3.02 -15.17 -19.24
CA THR A 10 1.89 -15.60 -20.09
C THR A 10 1.13 -16.79 -19.48
N LEU A 11 1.84 -17.82 -19.04
CA LEU A 11 1.25 -18.99 -18.35
C LEU A 11 0.45 -18.58 -17.10
N PHE A 12 0.97 -17.62 -16.32
CA PHE A 12 0.23 -17.05 -15.18
C PHE A 12 -1.07 -16.37 -15.60
N LYS A 13 -1.08 -15.58 -16.70
CA LYS A 13 -2.32 -14.93 -17.18
C LYS A 13 -3.35 -15.95 -17.67
N GLN A 14 -2.90 -17.02 -18.34
CA GLN A 14 -3.74 -18.15 -18.75
C GLN A 14 -4.34 -18.92 -17.56
N GLY A 15 -3.77 -18.80 -16.36
CA GLY A 15 -4.26 -19.45 -15.14
C GLY A 15 -3.50 -20.73 -14.77
N ASP A 16 -2.21 -20.84 -15.09
CA ASP A 16 -1.38 -21.95 -14.61
C ASP A 16 -1.09 -21.81 -13.10
N GLU A 17 -1.75 -22.66 -12.30
CA GLU A 17 -1.60 -22.71 -10.85
C GLU A 17 -0.16 -22.99 -10.39
N ARG A 18 0.64 -23.70 -11.19
CA ARG A 18 2.04 -24.01 -10.87
C ARG A 18 2.88 -22.73 -10.87
N ILE A 19 2.61 -21.85 -11.83
CA ILE A 19 3.29 -20.55 -11.90
C ILE A 19 2.79 -19.61 -10.81
N PHE A 20 1.49 -19.61 -10.51
CA PHE A 20 0.96 -18.85 -9.38
C PHE A 20 1.59 -19.28 -8.05
N ARG A 21 1.78 -20.59 -7.83
CA ARG A 21 2.49 -21.12 -6.65
C ARG A 21 3.94 -20.62 -6.58
N GLN A 22 4.67 -20.55 -7.69
CA GLN A 22 6.02 -19.97 -7.72
C GLN A 22 6.03 -18.49 -7.31
N TYR A 23 5.04 -17.70 -7.74
CA TYR A 23 4.91 -16.30 -7.27
C TYR A 23 4.51 -16.21 -5.80
N TYR A 24 3.66 -17.13 -5.32
CA TYR A 24 3.31 -17.24 -3.91
C TYR A 24 4.56 -17.46 -3.06
N GLU A 25 5.29 -18.56 -3.30
CA GLU A 25 6.52 -18.92 -2.59
C GLU A 25 7.57 -17.79 -2.64
N LYS A 26 7.73 -17.13 -3.80
CA LYS A 26 8.67 -16.02 -4.00
C LYS A 26 8.38 -14.77 -3.17
N TYR A 27 7.10 -14.42 -2.95
CA TYR A 27 6.74 -13.14 -2.31
C TYR A 27 6.12 -13.29 -0.91
N TYR A 28 5.58 -14.46 -0.56
CA TYR A 28 4.84 -14.69 0.69
C TYR A 28 5.62 -14.27 1.94
N HIS A 29 6.84 -14.80 2.13
CA HIS A 29 7.64 -14.49 3.32
C HIS A 29 8.00 -12.99 3.42
N ALA A 30 8.32 -12.34 2.30
CA ALA A 30 8.63 -10.91 2.27
C ALA A 30 7.41 -10.03 2.58
N LEU A 31 6.21 -10.43 2.14
CA LEU A 31 4.96 -9.76 2.47
C LEU A 31 4.57 -9.99 3.94
N CYS A 32 4.71 -11.22 4.44
CA CYS A 32 4.52 -11.57 5.85
C CYS A 32 5.35 -10.68 6.79
N LEU A 33 6.67 -10.60 6.59
CA LEU A 33 7.55 -9.73 7.37
C LEU A 33 7.14 -8.25 7.30
N TRP A 34 6.61 -7.81 6.17
CA TRP A 34 6.16 -6.43 5.98
C TRP A 34 4.82 -6.16 6.67
N VAL A 35 3.89 -7.11 6.66
CA VAL A 35 2.62 -7.02 7.42
C VAL A 35 2.90 -6.92 8.92
N VAL A 36 3.76 -7.80 9.46
CA VAL A 36 4.11 -7.77 10.90
C VAL A 36 4.67 -6.41 11.32
N ARG A 37 5.52 -5.79 10.49
CA ARG A 37 6.05 -4.44 10.75
C ARG A 37 4.94 -3.37 10.79
N ILE A 38 3.92 -3.47 9.93
CA ILE A 38 2.84 -2.48 9.85
C ILE A 38 1.82 -2.67 10.97
N ILE A 39 1.33 -3.89 11.20
CA ILE A 39 0.20 -4.15 12.11
C ILE A 39 0.61 -4.61 13.51
N LYS A 40 1.89 -4.95 13.72
CA LYS A 40 2.47 -5.44 14.99
C LYS A 40 1.73 -6.64 15.60
N GLU A 41 1.09 -7.45 14.77
CA GLU A 41 0.24 -8.59 15.16
C GLU A 41 0.43 -9.76 14.18
N GLU A 42 0.98 -10.87 14.68
CA GLU A 42 1.32 -12.03 13.83
C GLU A 42 0.11 -12.86 13.43
N THR A 43 -0.93 -12.95 14.28
CA THR A 43 -2.14 -13.74 14.01
C THR A 43 -2.86 -13.31 12.74
N ARG A 44 -2.96 -12.00 12.49
CA ARG A 44 -3.59 -11.42 11.30
C ARG A 44 -2.69 -11.34 10.06
N MET A 45 -1.40 -11.65 10.21
CA MET A 45 -0.42 -11.60 9.13
C MET A 45 -0.80 -12.49 7.95
N HIS A 46 -1.12 -13.77 8.24
CA HIS A 46 -1.34 -14.79 7.23
C HIS A 46 -2.59 -14.50 6.40
N ASP A 47 -3.70 -14.12 7.05
CA ASP A 47 -4.94 -13.69 6.40
C ASP A 47 -4.70 -12.57 5.38
N ILE A 48 -4.00 -11.51 5.79
CA ILE A 48 -3.78 -10.32 4.94
C ILE A 48 -2.96 -10.68 3.70
N VAL A 49 -1.93 -11.52 3.85
CA VAL A 49 -1.12 -11.96 2.71
C VAL A 49 -1.89 -12.92 1.82
N GLN A 50 -2.66 -13.86 2.38
CA GLN A 50 -3.49 -14.80 1.62
C GLN A 50 -4.59 -14.08 0.83
N GLU A 51 -5.29 -13.11 1.43
CA GLU A 51 -6.25 -12.25 0.74
C GLU A 51 -5.61 -11.51 -0.43
N ALA A 52 -4.38 -10.99 -0.28
CA ALA A 52 -3.68 -10.30 -1.36
C ALA A 52 -3.38 -11.22 -2.55
N PHE A 53 -3.03 -12.49 -2.30
CA PHE A 53 -2.84 -13.48 -3.36
C PHE A 53 -4.15 -13.91 -4.03
N ILE A 54 -5.26 -14.02 -3.29
CA ILE A 54 -6.60 -14.25 -3.88
C ILE A 54 -6.99 -13.09 -4.80
N VAL A 55 -6.78 -11.84 -4.35
CA VAL A 55 -7.06 -10.64 -5.16
C VAL A 55 -6.16 -10.59 -6.40
N LEU A 56 -4.89 -10.99 -6.30
CA LEU A 56 -3.99 -11.12 -7.46
C LEU A 56 -4.50 -12.15 -8.47
N TRP A 57 -4.89 -13.34 -8.02
CA TRP A 57 -5.39 -14.41 -8.88
C TRP A 57 -6.63 -13.99 -9.66
N ASN A 58 -7.57 -13.33 -8.99
CA ASN A 58 -8.78 -12.80 -9.62
C ASN A 58 -8.49 -11.62 -10.56
N SER A 59 -7.41 -10.87 -10.31
CA SER A 59 -7.00 -9.71 -11.12
C SER A 59 -5.97 -10.05 -12.21
N ARG A 60 -5.56 -11.32 -12.37
CA ARG A 60 -4.42 -11.72 -13.23
C ARG A 60 -4.48 -11.19 -14.67
N MET A 61 -5.69 -11.04 -15.23
CA MET A 61 -5.90 -10.53 -16.60
C MET A 61 -5.51 -9.06 -16.78
N ILE A 62 -5.64 -8.22 -15.74
CA ILE A 62 -5.27 -6.79 -15.79
C ILE A 62 -3.81 -6.54 -15.38
N ILE A 63 -3.09 -7.57 -14.94
CA ILE A 63 -1.65 -7.46 -14.66
C ILE A 63 -0.90 -7.43 -15.99
N GLU A 64 0.05 -6.51 -16.13
CA GLU A 64 0.74 -6.22 -17.40
C GLU A 64 2.19 -6.74 -17.45
N SER A 65 2.79 -7.04 -16.29
CA SER A 65 4.15 -7.59 -16.18
C SER A 65 4.38 -8.22 -14.80
N GLU A 66 5.45 -9.01 -14.64
CA GLU A 66 5.90 -9.47 -13.31
C GLU A 66 6.21 -8.32 -12.34
N LEU A 67 6.65 -7.18 -12.88
CA LEU A 67 6.87 -5.98 -12.09
C LEU A 67 5.53 -5.45 -11.57
N HIS A 68 4.52 -5.29 -12.43
CA HIS A 68 3.16 -4.92 -12.03
C HIS A 68 2.61 -5.94 -10.99
N LEU A 69 2.80 -7.26 -11.18
CA LEU A 69 2.42 -8.28 -10.20
C LEU A 69 2.99 -8.00 -8.80
N LYS A 70 4.31 -7.76 -8.71
CA LYS A 70 4.97 -7.41 -7.43
C LYS A 70 4.37 -6.12 -6.86
N MET A 71 4.25 -5.06 -7.66
CA MET A 71 3.70 -3.77 -7.23
C MET A 71 2.26 -3.91 -6.68
N PHE A 72 1.45 -4.73 -7.36
CA PHE A 72 0.05 -5.00 -7.02
C PHE A 72 -0.08 -5.70 -5.66
N LEU A 73 0.71 -6.76 -5.42
CA LEU A 73 0.72 -7.45 -4.13
C LEU A 73 1.04 -6.50 -2.96
N TYR A 74 2.09 -5.68 -3.10
CA TYR A 74 2.44 -4.71 -2.05
C TYR A 74 1.34 -3.65 -1.87
N GLN A 75 0.67 -3.19 -2.94
CA GLN A 75 -0.45 -2.25 -2.82
C GLN A 75 -1.66 -2.87 -2.10
N VAL A 76 -2.03 -4.11 -2.42
CA VAL A 76 -3.17 -4.78 -1.78
C VAL A 76 -2.87 -5.08 -0.31
N VAL A 77 -1.69 -5.62 0.01
CA VAL A 77 -1.25 -5.86 1.40
C VAL A 77 -1.28 -4.56 2.21
N ARG A 78 -0.69 -3.47 1.70
CA ARG A 78 -0.74 -2.15 2.34
C ARG A 78 -2.18 -1.71 2.65
N ASN A 79 -3.06 -1.76 1.64
CA ASN A 79 -4.45 -1.33 1.80
C ASN A 79 -5.19 -2.18 2.85
N ARG A 80 -4.91 -3.50 2.89
CA ARG A 80 -5.45 -4.41 3.90
C ARG A 80 -4.93 -4.09 5.29
N CYS A 81 -3.63 -3.84 5.47
CA CYS A 81 -3.07 -3.40 6.74
C CYS A 81 -3.69 -2.07 7.22
N PHE A 82 -3.85 -1.08 6.34
CA PHE A 82 -4.48 0.20 6.73
C PHE A 82 -5.98 0.06 7.03
N ASN A 83 -6.71 -0.76 6.28
CA ASN A 83 -8.10 -1.06 6.61
C ASN A 83 -8.22 -1.78 7.96
N TYR A 84 -7.37 -2.77 8.20
CA TYR A 84 -7.28 -3.47 9.49
C TYR A 84 -6.94 -2.51 10.63
N LEU A 85 -5.90 -1.67 10.49
CA LEU A 85 -5.55 -0.65 11.49
C LEU A 85 -6.63 0.42 11.69
N LYS A 86 -7.39 0.77 10.64
CA LYS A 86 -8.53 1.69 10.75
C LYS A 86 -9.69 1.04 11.50
N SER A 87 -10.01 -0.22 11.21
CA SER A 87 -11.00 -1.00 11.95
C SER A 87 -10.56 -1.19 13.40
N LYS A 88 -9.30 -1.58 13.63
CA LYS A 88 -8.70 -1.73 14.96
C LYS A 88 -8.70 -0.40 15.72
N ARG A 89 -8.40 0.73 15.09
CA ARG A 89 -8.50 2.06 15.75
C ARG A 89 -9.93 2.48 16.05
N VAL A 90 -10.92 2.05 15.26
CA VAL A 90 -12.35 2.27 15.56
C VAL A 90 -12.81 1.37 16.70
N GLU A 91 -12.40 0.10 16.69
CA GLU A 91 -12.62 -0.86 17.76
C GLU A 91 -11.93 -0.42 19.06
N GLU A 92 -10.65 -0.08 19.03
CA GLU A 92 -9.90 0.58 20.09
C GLU A 92 -10.55 1.88 20.52
N LYS A 93 -11.18 2.68 19.65
CA LYS A 93 -11.93 3.87 20.08
C LYS A 93 -13.20 3.52 20.85
N TYR A 94 -13.97 2.53 20.42
CA TYR A 94 -15.13 2.03 21.17
C TYR A 94 -14.71 1.35 22.48
N ILE A 95 -13.62 0.58 22.45
CA ILE A 95 -13.01 -0.06 23.62
C ILE A 95 -12.39 0.99 24.54
N GLN A 96 -11.85 2.11 24.06
CA GLN A 96 -11.36 3.23 24.87
C GLN A 96 -12.50 4.11 25.38
N GLU A 97 -13.60 4.27 24.65
CA GLU A 97 -14.84 4.84 25.21
C GLU A 97 -15.43 3.97 26.34
N TYR A 98 -15.04 2.69 26.40
CA TYR A 98 -15.38 1.73 27.45
C TYR A 98 -14.28 1.63 28.56
N LEU A 99 -13.00 1.73 28.19
CA LEU A 99 -11.80 1.63 29.05
C LEU A 99 -11.27 2.99 29.53
N GLN A 100 -11.86 4.11 29.12
CA GLN A 100 -11.71 5.40 29.83
C GLN A 100 -12.35 5.37 31.23
N MET A 101 -12.91 4.22 31.62
CA MET A 101 -13.21 3.86 33.00
C MET A 101 -12.00 3.25 33.76
N GLU A 102 -10.87 2.89 33.12
CA GLU A 102 -9.82 2.01 33.70
C GLU A 102 -8.30 2.22 33.32
N GLU A 103 -7.88 3.24 32.53
CA GLU A 103 -6.43 3.63 32.27
C GLU A 103 -5.51 2.56 31.57
N GLU A 104 -4.19 2.75 31.36
CA GLU A 104 -3.47 3.59 30.34
C GLU A 104 -2.11 2.91 29.93
N GLY A 105 -1.45 3.27 28.80
CA GLY A 105 -0.01 2.98 28.53
C GLY A 105 0.43 2.51 27.11
N GLY A 106 1.54 3.06 26.57
CA GLY A 106 1.95 2.94 25.13
C GLY A 106 3.43 2.58 24.79
N PHE A 107 3.85 2.86 23.54
CA PHE A 107 4.86 2.12 22.73
C PHE A 107 6.13 2.92 22.29
N GLU A 108 7.22 2.22 21.92
CA GLU A 108 8.45 2.70 21.21
C GLU A 108 9.03 1.52 20.36
N ASP A 109 10.00 1.59 19.41
CA ASP A 109 10.96 2.58 18.88
C ASP A 109 11.21 2.28 17.35
N THR A 110 11.93 3.13 16.59
CA THR A 110 12.21 2.97 15.13
C THR A 110 13.52 3.64 14.70
N VAL A 111 14.41 2.96 13.93
CA VAL A 111 15.69 3.58 13.46
C VAL A 111 15.94 3.49 11.94
N LEU A 112 15.54 2.41 11.25
CA LEU A 112 15.85 2.24 9.82
C LEU A 112 14.86 2.95 8.87
N GLU A 113 13.74 3.44 9.38
CA GLU A 113 12.67 4.06 8.57
C GLU A 113 12.82 5.58 8.44
N GLU A 114 13.45 6.25 9.42
CA GLU A 114 13.55 7.72 9.47
C GLU A 114 14.29 8.32 8.27
N GLU A 115 15.41 7.72 7.86
CA GLU A 115 16.26 8.22 6.77
C GLU A 115 15.46 8.31 5.45
N VAL A 116 14.70 7.25 5.15
CA VAL A 116 13.84 7.19 3.96
C VAL A 116 12.65 8.13 4.12
N HIS A 117 11.94 8.09 5.26
CA HIS A 117 10.79 8.97 5.52
C HIS A 117 11.15 10.46 5.42
N ARG A 118 12.32 10.86 5.92
CA ARG A 118 12.84 12.24 5.85
C ARG A 118 13.08 12.69 4.41
N ILE A 119 13.66 11.83 3.57
CA ILE A 119 13.86 12.10 2.14
C ILE A 119 12.50 12.22 1.42
N VAL A 120 11.53 11.34 1.70
CA VAL A 120 10.19 11.43 1.11
C VAL A 120 9.47 12.73 1.51
N ALA A 121 9.50 13.08 2.80
CA ALA A 121 8.87 14.29 3.33
C ALA A 121 9.46 15.56 2.69
N GLN A 122 10.79 15.63 2.54
CA GLN A 122 11.47 16.76 1.89
C GLN A 122 11.08 16.96 0.42
N GLU A 123 10.76 15.90 -0.33
CA GLU A 123 10.26 16.03 -1.70
C GLU A 123 8.75 16.30 -1.78
N ILE A 124 7.96 15.85 -0.80
CA ILE A 124 6.55 16.25 -0.67
C ILE A 124 6.44 17.76 -0.43
N GLU A 125 7.32 18.33 0.40
CA GLU A 125 7.35 19.78 0.63
C GLU A 125 7.65 20.60 -0.63
N LYS A 126 8.32 20.01 -1.63
CA LYS A 126 8.62 20.64 -2.94
C LYS A 126 7.48 20.51 -3.95
N LEU A 127 6.39 19.81 -3.62
CA LEU A 127 5.20 19.76 -4.48
C LEU A 127 4.44 21.09 -4.47
N PRO A 128 3.74 21.46 -5.58
CA PRO A 128 2.78 22.55 -5.57
C PRO A 128 1.74 22.36 -4.46
N GLU A 129 1.37 23.45 -3.80
CA GLU A 129 0.59 23.44 -2.55
C GLU A 129 -0.64 22.52 -2.58
N GLU A 130 -1.47 22.62 -3.62
CA GLU A 130 -2.68 21.79 -3.79
C GLU A 130 -2.37 20.31 -4.01
N GLN A 131 -1.23 19.98 -4.62
CA GLN A 131 -0.78 18.59 -4.72
C GLN A 131 -0.32 18.09 -3.35
N ARG A 132 0.47 18.89 -2.62
CA ARG A 132 0.96 18.58 -1.27
C ARG A 132 -0.19 18.34 -0.28
N LYS A 133 -1.20 19.22 -0.24
CA LYS A 133 -2.42 19.07 0.58
C LYS A 133 -3.13 17.74 0.31
N VAL A 134 -3.36 17.41 -0.96
CA VAL A 134 -3.97 16.13 -1.36
C VAL A 134 -3.14 14.92 -0.92
N VAL A 135 -1.80 15.00 -0.95
CA VAL A 135 -0.93 13.95 -0.42
C VAL A 135 -1.09 13.81 1.10
N TYR A 136 -1.08 14.91 1.86
CA TYR A 136 -1.23 14.87 3.32
C TYR A 136 -2.57 14.30 3.77
N PHE A 137 -3.70 14.80 3.27
CA PHE A 137 -5.01 14.24 3.65
C PHE A 137 -5.13 12.76 3.28
N HIS A 138 -4.52 12.33 2.16
CA HIS A 138 -4.48 10.91 1.81
C HIS A 138 -3.59 10.08 2.76
N MET A 139 -2.48 10.62 3.24
CA MET A 139 -1.65 9.99 4.30
C MET A 139 -2.37 9.91 5.65
N GLU A 140 -3.24 10.88 5.96
CA GLU A 140 -4.17 10.84 7.11
C GLU A 140 -5.32 9.82 6.93
N GLY A 141 -5.34 9.07 5.82
CA GLY A 141 -6.33 8.02 5.55
C GLY A 141 -7.68 8.54 5.03
N LYS A 142 -7.75 9.80 4.57
CA LYS A 142 -8.93 10.35 3.90
C LYS A 142 -9.08 9.76 2.50
N ASN A 143 -10.32 9.42 2.15
CA ASN A 143 -10.65 8.96 0.81
C ASN A 143 -10.86 10.14 -0.16
N ASN A 144 -10.88 9.88 -1.48
CA ASN A 144 -10.94 10.96 -2.48
C ASN A 144 -12.20 11.85 -2.39
N PHE A 145 -13.30 11.40 -1.79
CA PHE A 145 -14.49 12.23 -1.52
C PHE A 145 -14.26 13.13 -0.31
N GLU A 146 -13.77 12.60 0.81
CA GLU A 146 -13.41 13.40 2.00
C GLU A 146 -12.40 14.50 1.64
N ILE A 147 -11.38 14.18 0.84
CA ILE A 147 -10.38 15.17 0.38
C ILE A 147 -11.04 16.24 -0.53
N ALA A 148 -11.97 15.84 -1.39
CA ALA A 148 -12.69 16.75 -2.26
C ALA A 148 -13.56 17.75 -1.48
N GLU A 149 -14.24 17.28 -0.42
CA GLU A 149 -15.01 18.12 0.50
C GLU A 149 -14.12 19.07 1.31
N ILE A 150 -13.06 18.55 1.95
CA ILE A 150 -12.12 19.34 2.76
C ILE A 150 -11.47 20.45 1.93
N MET A 151 -11.10 20.17 0.68
CA MET A 151 -10.43 21.13 -0.20
C MET A 151 -11.39 21.92 -1.11
N GLN A 152 -12.70 21.67 -1.04
CA GLN A 152 -13.73 22.30 -1.88
C GLN A 152 -13.45 22.19 -3.40
N ILE A 153 -12.95 21.03 -3.84
CA ILE A 153 -12.64 20.73 -5.25
C ILE A 153 -13.37 19.47 -5.72
N SER A 154 -13.41 19.20 -7.02
CA SER A 154 -14.01 17.95 -7.52
C SER A 154 -13.15 16.72 -7.17
N VAL A 155 -13.79 15.56 -7.00
CA VAL A 155 -13.10 14.26 -6.84
C VAL A 155 -12.14 13.96 -8.01
N ASN A 156 -12.46 14.42 -9.22
CA ASN A 156 -11.57 14.30 -10.37
C ASN A 156 -10.36 15.25 -10.29
N THR A 157 -10.53 16.42 -9.68
CA THR A 157 -9.43 17.34 -9.33
C THR A 157 -8.50 16.67 -8.30
N VAL A 158 -9.04 16.05 -7.24
CA VAL A 158 -8.25 15.24 -6.27
C VAL A 158 -7.42 14.17 -6.98
N LYS A 159 -8.07 13.32 -7.81
CA LYS A 159 -7.36 12.28 -8.61
C LYS A 159 -6.25 12.87 -9.49
N THR A 160 -6.50 14.03 -10.10
CA THR A 160 -5.53 14.75 -10.94
C THR A 160 -4.33 15.24 -10.11
N HIS A 161 -4.56 15.77 -8.91
CA HIS A 161 -3.49 16.17 -8.00
C HIS A 161 -2.67 14.97 -7.51
N LYS A 162 -3.31 13.84 -7.14
CA LYS A 162 -2.59 12.59 -6.77
C LYS A 162 -1.71 12.10 -7.93
N ALA A 163 -2.23 12.06 -9.15
CA ALA A 163 -1.47 11.64 -10.33
C ALA A 163 -0.29 12.57 -10.65
N ARG A 164 -0.46 13.89 -10.51
CA ARG A 164 0.61 14.88 -10.71
C ARG A 164 1.68 14.79 -9.61
N ALA A 165 1.28 14.68 -8.34
CA ALA A 165 2.19 14.47 -7.22
C ALA A 165 3.05 13.22 -7.43
N ARG A 166 2.41 12.09 -7.76
CA ARG A 166 3.06 10.80 -8.05
C ARG A 166 4.07 10.91 -9.20
N LYS A 167 3.76 11.65 -10.27
CA LYS A 167 4.68 11.89 -11.40
C LYS A 167 5.90 12.72 -10.96
N THR A 168 5.70 13.80 -10.20
CA THR A 168 6.78 14.68 -9.74
C THR A 168 7.74 13.94 -8.80
N LEU A 169 7.20 13.23 -7.79
CA LEU A 169 8.01 12.46 -6.83
C LEU A 169 8.80 11.34 -7.51
N LYS A 170 8.19 10.61 -8.46
CA LYS A 170 8.88 9.56 -9.23
C LYS A 170 10.09 10.10 -10.00
N ASN A 171 10.00 11.31 -10.55
CA ASN A 171 11.07 11.93 -11.33
C ASN A 171 12.21 12.51 -10.49
N LYS A 172 12.02 12.71 -9.18
CA LYS A 172 13.00 13.32 -8.27
C LYS A 172 13.80 12.33 -7.45
N LEU A 173 13.29 11.12 -7.27
CA LEU A 173 13.77 10.14 -6.30
C LEU A 173 14.30 8.86 -6.99
N ASP A 174 14.89 9.00 -8.18
CA ASP A 174 15.58 7.97 -8.97
C ASP A 174 15.10 6.53 -8.74
N ASN A 175 13.85 6.25 -9.13
CA ASN A 175 13.22 4.94 -9.04
C ASN A 175 13.18 4.30 -7.63
N LEU A 176 13.22 5.07 -6.53
CA LEU A 176 12.69 4.61 -5.25
C LEU A 176 11.15 4.50 -5.35
N PHE A 177 10.72 3.40 -5.97
CA PHE A 177 9.36 2.90 -6.01
C PHE A 177 8.75 2.75 -4.59
N ILE A 178 9.62 2.66 -3.58
CA ILE A 178 9.31 2.80 -2.15
C ILE A 178 8.41 4.01 -1.88
N ILE A 179 8.60 5.18 -2.51
CA ILE A 179 7.72 6.35 -2.30
C ILE A 179 6.29 6.11 -2.78
N THR A 180 6.09 5.47 -3.92
CA THR A 180 4.73 5.13 -4.36
C THR A 180 4.05 4.11 -3.45
N VAL A 181 4.84 3.24 -2.81
CA VAL A 181 4.36 2.30 -1.78
C VAL A 181 4.13 2.99 -0.43
N LEU A 182 4.94 3.98 -0.04
CA LEU A 182 4.84 4.71 1.24
C LEU A 182 3.69 5.73 1.25
N LEU A 183 3.34 6.30 0.10
CA LEU A 183 2.29 7.32 0.00
C LEU A 183 0.94 6.77 -0.46
N GLY A 184 0.91 5.59 -1.10
CA GLY A 184 -0.35 4.97 -1.56
C GLY A 184 -1.18 5.80 -2.54
N LEU A 185 -0.53 6.73 -3.27
CA LEU A 185 -1.16 7.72 -4.16
C LEU A 185 -1.74 7.13 -5.44
#